data_AF-D3D5V1-F1
#
_entry.id   AF-D3D5V1-F1
#
_cell.length_a   1.000
_cell.length_b   1.000
_cell.length_c   1.000
_cell.angle_alpha   90.00
_cell.angle_beta   90.00
_cell.angle_gamma   90.00
#
_symmetry.space_group_name_H-M   'P 1'
#
loop_
_entity.id
_entity.type
_entity.pdbx_description
1 polymer ?
#
loop_
_entity_poly.entity_id
_entity_poly.type
_entity_poly.pdbx_seq_one_letter_code
_entity_poly.pdbx_strand_id
1 'polypeptide(L)'
;MRRFLRGLMAGLPRVNCWTLAEYAGEASPGGMQHFLAEAVWDDDGLRADLRDYVVERFGDPEAVFVFDETGDVKKGSMTVGVQR
;
A
#
# COMPACT_ATOMS: atom_id res chain seq x y z
N MET A 1 -5.48 -8.41 2.57
CA MET A 1 -4.02 -8.31 2.29
C MET A 1 -3.61 -8.85 0.91
N ARG A 2 -3.54 -10.17 0.66
CA ARG A 2 -2.92 -10.72 -0.58
C ARG A 2 -3.52 -10.24 -1.92
N ARG A 3 -4.85 -10.19 -2.05
CA ARG A 3 -5.50 -9.69 -3.28
C ARG A 3 -5.21 -8.21 -3.51
N PHE A 4 -5.29 -7.42 -2.44
CA PHE A 4 -4.95 -6.00 -2.44
C PHE A 4 -3.50 -5.76 -2.91
N LEU A 5 -2.51 -6.42 -2.31
CA LEU A 5 -1.09 -6.29 -2.70
C LEU A 5 -0.83 -6.71 -4.15
N ARG A 6 -1.48 -7.79 -4.62
CA ARG A 6 -1.38 -8.19 -6.03
C ARG A 6 -1.90 -7.12 -6.98
N GLY A 7 -3.02 -6.49 -6.63
CA GLY A 7 -3.56 -5.38 -7.41
C GLY A 7 -2.63 -4.16 -7.42
N LEU A 8 -1.97 -3.84 -6.30
CA LEU A 8 -0.96 -2.78 -6.26
C LEU A 8 0.22 -3.05 -7.19
N MET A 9 0.67 -4.31 -7.27
CA MET A 9 1.79 -4.71 -8.12
C MET A 9 1.40 -5.04 -9.57
N ALA A 10 0.11 -4.98 -9.91
CA ALA A 10 -0.39 -5.40 -11.22
C ALA A 10 -0.16 -4.37 -12.35
N GLY A 11 0.46 -3.22 -12.07
CA GLY A 11 0.68 -2.18 -13.07
C GLY A 11 -0.62 -1.54 -13.57
N LEU A 12 -1.65 -1.47 -12.73
CA LEU A 12 -2.94 -0.87 -13.09
C LEU A 12 -2.76 0.63 -13.39
N PRO A 13 -3.38 1.16 -14.47
CA PRO A 13 -3.24 2.57 -14.85
C PRO A 13 -3.80 3.54 -13.80
N ARG A 14 -4.73 3.06 -12.96
CA ARG A 14 -5.25 3.77 -11.79
C ARG A 14 -5.40 2.78 -10.65
N VAL A 15 -4.84 3.14 -9.50
CA VAL A 15 -4.89 2.33 -8.29
C VAL A 15 -5.84 2.98 -7.30
N ASN A 16 -7.04 2.41 -7.15
CA ASN A 16 -8.02 2.79 -6.13
C ASN A 16 -8.83 1.55 -5.70
N CYS A 17 -9.66 1.66 -4.66
CA CYS A 17 -10.42 0.51 -4.15
C CYS A 17 -11.30 -0.16 -5.22
N TRP A 18 -11.80 0.60 -6.19
CA TRP A 18 -12.63 0.08 -7.27
C TRP A 18 -11.80 -0.76 -8.25
N THR A 19 -10.72 -0.19 -8.79
CA THR A 19 -9.87 -0.91 -9.75
C THR A 19 -9.17 -2.11 -9.13
N LEU A 20 -8.85 -2.04 -7.83
CA LEU A 20 -8.32 -3.17 -7.07
C LEU A 20 -9.36 -4.27 -6.85
N ALA A 21 -10.62 -3.90 -6.57
CA ALA A 21 -11.73 -4.86 -6.45
C ALA A 21 -12.02 -5.55 -7.78
N GLU A 22 -12.07 -4.80 -8.88
CA GLU A 22 -12.22 -5.35 -10.24
C GLU A 22 -11.09 -6.33 -10.57
N TYR A 23 -9.84 -5.95 -10.30
CA TYR A 23 -8.69 -6.84 -10.48
C TYR A 23 -8.80 -8.11 -9.62
N ALA A 24 -9.35 -8.01 -8.42
CA ALA A 24 -9.58 -9.13 -7.52
C ALA A 24 -10.80 -9.99 -7.88
N GLY A 25 -11.59 -9.61 -8.90
CA GLY A 25 -12.83 -10.27 -9.29
C GLY A 25 -14.00 -10.00 -8.33
N GLU A 26 -13.93 -8.93 -7.55
CA GLU A 26 -14.98 -8.53 -6.60
C GLU A 26 -16.01 -7.62 -7.27
N ALA A 27 -17.29 -7.82 -6.96
CA ALA A 27 -18.39 -7.08 -7.58
C ALA A 27 -18.54 -5.63 -7.05
N SER A 28 -17.81 -5.27 -5.99
CA SER A 28 -17.90 -3.95 -5.36
C SER A 28 -16.59 -3.60 -4.64
N PRO A 29 -16.30 -2.30 -4.43
CA PRO A 29 -15.09 -1.86 -3.73
C PRO A 29 -15.16 -2.08 -2.21
N GLY A 30 -16.30 -2.52 -1.66
CA GLY A 30 -16.55 -2.54 -0.23
C GLY A 30 -15.54 -3.37 0.55
N GLY A 31 -15.10 -4.51 0.02
CA GLY A 31 -14.06 -5.34 0.63
C GLY A 31 -12.72 -4.61 0.74
N MET A 32 -12.32 -3.90 -0.31
CA MET A 32 -11.09 -3.10 -0.33
C MET A 32 -11.17 -1.88 0.59
N GLN A 33 -12.34 -1.22 0.63
CA GLN A 33 -12.58 -0.07 1.50
C GLN A 33 -12.57 -0.46 2.97
N HIS A 34 -13.32 -1.51 3.36
CA HIS A 34 -13.30 -2.05 4.72
C HIS A 34 -11.89 -2.46 5.13
N PHE A 35 -11.16 -3.16 4.24
CA PHE A 35 -9.78 -3.56 4.50
C PHE A 35 -8.87 -2.37 4.84
N LEU A 36 -9.04 -1.21 4.19
CA LEU A 36 -8.21 -0.04 4.41
C LEU A 36 -8.68 0.85 5.57
N ALA A 37 -9.99 0.94 5.82
CA ALA A 37 -10.56 1.96 6.70
C ALA A 37 -11.08 1.40 8.04
N GLU A 38 -11.50 0.14 8.08
CA GLU A 38 -12.28 -0.42 9.21
C GLU A 38 -11.68 -1.71 9.78
N ALA A 39 -10.90 -2.45 9.00
CA ALA A 39 -10.23 -3.63 9.49
C ALA A 39 -9.29 -3.27 10.65
N VAL A 40 -9.17 -4.16 11.64
CA VAL A 40 -8.18 -4.04 12.70
C VAL A 40 -6.84 -4.57 12.18
N TRP A 41 -5.82 -3.74 12.25
CA TRP A 41 -4.45 -4.10 11.87
C TRP A 41 -3.59 -4.15 13.12
N ASP A 42 -2.78 -5.19 13.23
CA ASP A 42 -1.62 -5.16 14.10
C ASP A 42 -0.50 -4.42 13.35
N ASP A 43 -0.51 -3.10 13.44
CA ASP A 43 0.42 -2.24 12.71
C ASP A 43 1.88 -2.47 13.13
N ASP A 44 2.09 -2.73 14.43
CA ASP A 44 3.41 -3.03 14.98
C ASP A 44 3.91 -4.40 14.51
N GLY A 45 3.06 -5.43 14.59
CA GLY A 45 3.36 -6.76 14.08
C GLY A 45 3.65 -6.75 12.58
N LEU A 46 2.82 -6.07 11.78
CA LEU A 46 3.04 -5.94 10.34
C LEU A 46 4.37 -5.24 10.01
N ARG A 47 4.71 -4.18 10.76
CA ARG A 47 5.97 -3.46 10.58
C ARG A 47 7.16 -4.34 10.93
N ALA A 48 7.07 -5.10 12.02
CA ALA A 48 8.11 -6.04 12.43
C ALA A 48 8.33 -7.12 11.36
N ASP A 49 7.26 -7.76 10.89
CA ASP A 49 7.31 -8.79 9.85
C ASP A 49 7.93 -8.27 8.55
N LEU A 50 7.54 -7.05 8.12
CA LEU A 50 8.10 -6.44 6.92
C LEU A 50 9.58 -6.10 7.08
N ARG A 51 9.97 -5.56 8.24
CA ARG A 51 11.36 -5.25 8.55
C ARG A 51 12.20 -6.52 8.51
N ASP A 52 11.74 -7.58 9.15
CA ASP A 52 12.48 -8.85 9.21
C ASP A 52 12.64 -9.45 7.82
N TYR A 53 11.60 -9.43 6.99
CA TYR A 53 11.70 -9.82 5.58
C TYR A 53 12.76 -9.00 4.81
N VAL A 54 12.77 -7.68 4.97
CA VAL A 54 13.75 -6.82 4.27
C VAL A 54 15.17 -7.10 4.75
N VAL A 55 15.38 -7.21 6.06
CA VAL A 55 16.70 -7.49 6.64
C VAL A 55 17.20 -8.87 6.24
N GLU A 56 16.34 -9.90 6.27
CA GLU A 56 16.72 -11.26 5.84
C GLU A 56 17.16 -11.29 4.37
N ARG A 57 16.50 -10.52 3.51
CA ARG A 57 16.72 -10.56 2.06
C ARG A 57 17.78 -9.61 1.54
N PHE A 58 17.96 -8.47 2.20
CA PHE A 58 18.78 -7.36 1.71
C PHE A 58 19.76 -6.81 2.76
N GLY A 59 19.76 -7.36 3.98
CA GLY A 59 20.69 -6.96 5.03
C GLY A 59 22.11 -7.40 4.70
N ASP A 60 23.04 -6.45 4.74
CA ASP A 60 24.46 -6.69 4.57
C ASP A 60 25.23 -5.78 5.55
N PRO A 61 26.23 -6.30 6.30
CA PRO A 61 27.05 -5.47 7.20
C PRO A 61 27.74 -4.29 6.51
N GLU A 62 27.98 -4.37 5.21
CA GLU A 62 28.60 -3.32 4.39
C GLU A 62 27.55 -2.46 3.64
N ALA A 63 26.25 -2.73 3.79
CA ALA A 63 25.20 -1.93 3.17
C ALA A 63 25.12 -0.52 3.79
N VAL A 64 24.84 0.47 2.93
CA VAL A 64 24.53 1.83 3.34
C VAL A 64 23.02 1.99 3.41
N PHE A 65 22.50 2.35 4.59
CA PHE A 65 21.09 2.67 4.75
C PHE A 65 20.82 4.11 4.31
N VAL A 66 20.10 4.26 3.21
CA VAL A 66 19.68 5.57 2.68
C VAL A 66 18.26 5.85 3.16
N PHE A 67 18.12 6.90 3.96
CA PHE A 67 16.82 7.43 4.35
C PHE A 67 16.54 8.68 3.54
N ASP A 68 15.36 8.77 2.92
CA ASP A 68 14.94 9.91 2.14
C ASP A 68 13.54 10.35 2.60
N GLU A 69 13.35 11.65 2.76
CA GLU A 69 12.09 12.26 3.19
C GLU A 69 11.27 12.68 1.95
N THR A 70 11.18 11.82 0.93
CA THR A 70 10.31 12.10 -0.20
C THR A 70 8.85 11.96 0.25
N GLY A 71 8.19 13.11 0.41
CA GLY A 71 6.75 13.21 0.57
C GLY A 71 6.08 13.71 -0.71
N ASP A 72 5.12 12.97 -1.23
CA ASP A 72 4.24 13.46 -2.30
C ASP A 72 3.16 14.37 -1.70
N VAL A 73 3.29 15.67 -1.91
CA VAL A 73 2.22 16.62 -1.56
C VAL A 73 0.98 16.27 -2.37
N LYS A 74 -0.11 15.91 -1.68
CA LYS A 74 -1.43 15.79 -2.31
C LYS A 74 -1.87 17.16 -2.84
N LYS A 75 -1.68 17.37 -4.15
CA LYS A 75 -2.02 18.59 -4.89
C LYS A 75 -2.79 18.25 -6.18
N GLY A 76 -3.59 19.18 -6.67
CA GLY A 76 -4.33 19.07 -7.94
C GLY A 76 -5.85 18.99 -7.76
N SER A 77 -6.58 19.01 -8.89
CA SER A 77 -8.05 19.06 -8.92
C SER A 77 -8.73 17.69 -9.05
N MET A 78 -7.94 16.63 -9.30
CA MET A 78 -8.45 15.32 -9.74
C MET A 78 -8.44 14.24 -8.67
N THR A 79 -7.83 14.50 -7.51
CA THR A 79 -7.66 13.52 -6.43
C THR A 79 -8.49 13.91 -5.21
N VAL A 80 -9.19 12.95 -4.62
CA VAL A 80 -10.01 13.15 -3.43
C VAL A 80 -9.15 13.52 -2.22
N GLY A 81 -9.59 14.50 -1.42
CA GLY A 81 -8.94 14.92 -0.18
C GLY A 81 -7.83 15.97 -0.35
N VAL A 82 -7.70 16.61 -1.52
CA VAL A 82 -6.86 17.80 -1.70
C VAL A 82 -7.61 19.03 -1.19
N GLN A 83 -6.98 19.83 -0.35
CA GLN A 83 -7.52 21.13 0.09
C GLN A 83 -7.64 22.06 -1.12
N ARG A 84 -8.83 22.65 -1.32
CA ARG A 84 -9.11 23.58 -2.42
C ARG A 84 -8.86 25.02 -2.02
#